data_AF-A0A7S0TB95-F1
#
_entry.id   AF-A0A7S0TB95-F1
#
_cell.length_a   1.000
_cell.length_b   1.000
_cell.length_c   1.000
_cell.angle_alpha   90.00
_cell.angle_beta   90.00
_cell.angle_gamma   90.00
#
_symmetry.space_group_name_H-M   'P 1'
#
loop_
_entity.id
_entity.type
_entity.pdbx_description
1 polymer ?
#
loop_
_entity_poly.entity_id
_entity_poly.type
_entity_poly.pdbx_seq_one_letter_code
_entity_poly.pdbx_strand_id
1 'polypeptide(L)'
;MAIDKLMMLSGAGTLSYGVQMKFAPKICSKIYWKEGERNNVDTVQSGWLGTVLLGSGAMQVMSALDGECTKNQIGGAALSWAVTIPEYFAQRDDFNGPMLYANGAMCTALTAVLLKAYLDKRDK
;
A
#
# COMPACT_ATOMS: atom_id res chain seq x y z
N MET A 1 -5.46 -4.72 18.45
CA MET A 1 -6.31 -3.89 17.57
C MET A 1 -7.36 -4.80 16.97
N ALA A 2 -8.62 -4.36 16.86
CA ALA A 2 -9.65 -5.15 16.20
C ALA A 2 -9.33 -5.24 14.68
N ILE A 3 -9.57 -6.40 14.06
CA ILE A 3 -9.13 -6.73 12.70
C ILE A 3 -9.71 -5.77 11.65
N ASP A 4 -10.97 -5.38 11.85
CA ASP A 4 -11.68 -4.32 11.12
C ASP A 4 -10.89 -3.00 11.12
N LYS A 5 -10.41 -2.54 12.28
CA LYS A 5 -9.62 -1.30 12.38
C LYS A 5 -8.30 -1.42 11.63
N LEU A 6 -7.67 -2.59 11.68
CA LEU A 6 -6.44 -2.83 10.94
C LEU A 6 -6.69 -2.82 9.43
N MET A 7 -7.78 -3.45 9.00
CA MET A 7 -8.18 -3.45 7.59
C MET A 7 -8.56 -2.05 7.11
N MET A 8 -9.22 -1.25 7.95
CA MET A 8 -9.50 0.15 7.67
C MET A 8 -8.21 0.95 7.44
N LEU A 9 -7.21 0.80 8.31
CA LEU A 9 -5.91 1.47 8.16
C LEU A 9 -5.20 1.06 6.87
N SER A 10 -5.19 -0.23 6.56
CA SER A 10 -4.63 -0.76 5.31
C SER A 10 -5.35 -0.18 4.09
N GLY A 11 -6.69 -0.14 4.11
CA GLY A 11 -7.50 0.40 3.04
C GLY A 11 -7.26 1.91 2.84
N ALA A 12 -7.22 2.68 3.93
CA ALA A 12 -6.92 4.11 3.90
C ALA A 12 -5.51 4.40 3.37
N GLY A 13 -4.51 3.60 3.75
CA GLY A 13 -3.16 3.70 3.21
C GLY A 13 -3.13 3.43 1.70
N THR A 14 -3.80 2.36 1.27
CA THR A 14 -3.90 1.99 -0.16
C THR A 14 -4.61 3.08 -0.97
N LEU A 15 -5.72 3.63 -0.46
CA LEU A 15 -6.44 4.76 -1.07
C LEU A 15 -5.54 5.98 -1.20
N SER A 16 -4.75 6.28 -0.17
CA SER A 16 -3.84 7.43 -0.18
C SER A 16 -2.80 7.32 -1.30
N TYR A 17 -2.20 6.15 -1.52
CA TYR A 17 -1.33 5.93 -2.69
C TYR A 17 -2.09 5.99 -4.00
N GLY A 18 -3.32 5.47 -4.05
CA GLY A 18 -4.19 5.57 -5.22
C GLY A 18 -4.44 7.01 -5.64
N VAL A 19 -4.76 7.90 -4.69
CA VAL A 19 -4.93 9.34 -4.93
C VAL A 19 -3.64 9.96 -5.47
N GLN A 20 -2.50 9.66 -4.82
CA GLN A 20 -1.20 10.19 -5.23
C GLN A 20 -0.86 9.82 -6.67
N MET A 21 -1.02 8.55 -7.05
CA MET A 21 -0.68 8.05 -8.38
C MET A 21 -1.69 8.47 -9.45
N LYS A 22 -2.97 8.66 -9.09
CA LYS A 22 -4.02 9.06 -10.03
C LYS A 22 -4.02 10.55 -10.32
N PHE A 23 -3.91 11.38 -9.28
CA PHE A 23 -4.19 12.81 -9.37
C PHE A 23 -2.96 13.70 -9.20
N ALA A 24 -1.93 13.23 -8.50
CA ALA A 24 -0.72 14.01 -8.24
C ALA A 24 0.59 13.30 -8.62
N PRO A 25 0.67 12.47 -9.70
CA PRO A 25 1.79 11.56 -9.88
C PRO A 25 3.12 12.26 -10.12
N LYS A 26 3.12 13.41 -10.82
CA LYS A 26 4.34 14.21 -11.04
C LYS A 26 4.87 14.84 -9.76
N ILE A 27 3.98 15.26 -8.86
CA ILE A 27 4.36 15.87 -7.57
C ILE A 27 4.94 14.77 -6.68
N CYS A 28 4.23 13.67 -6.54
CA CYS A 28 4.64 12.53 -5.72
C CYS A 28 5.94 11.92 -6.22
N SER A 29 6.14 11.79 -7.54
CA SER A 29 7.38 11.29 -8.13
C SER A 29 8.61 12.10 -7.67
N LYS A 30 8.53 13.45 -7.65
CA LYS A 30 9.61 14.31 -7.15
C LYS A 30 9.90 14.16 -5.65
N ILE A 31 8.93 13.67 -4.87
CA ILE A 31 9.09 13.41 -3.44
C ILE A 31 9.76 12.05 -3.23
N TYR A 32 9.32 11.03 -3.97
CA TYR A 32 9.76 9.64 -3.82
C TYR A 32 11.13 9.35 -4.44
N TRP A 33 11.50 10.04 -5.50
CA TRP A 33 12.71 9.75 -6.27
C TRP A 33 13.77 10.83 -6.10
N LYS A 34 15.04 10.43 -6.19
CA LYS A 34 16.14 11.38 -6.38
C LYS A 34 16.02 12.03 -7.75
N GLU A 35 16.51 13.25 -7.89
CA GLU A 35 16.49 13.96 -9.16
C GLU A 35 17.18 13.16 -10.27
N GLY A 36 16.46 12.90 -11.36
CA GLY A 36 16.90 12.01 -12.44
C GLY A 36 15.73 11.51 -13.29
N GLU A 37 15.99 10.55 -14.18
CA GLU A 37 14.97 10.06 -15.13
C GLU A 37 13.75 9.42 -14.45
N ARG A 38 13.92 8.86 -13.25
CA ARG A 38 12.79 8.32 -12.47
C ARG A 38 11.80 9.39 -11.98
N ASN A 39 12.19 10.68 -12.04
CA ASN A 39 11.26 11.79 -11.81
C ASN A 39 10.31 12.03 -12.99
N ASN A 40 10.62 11.48 -14.17
CA ASN A 40 9.79 11.61 -15.36
C ASN A 40 8.72 10.52 -15.35
N VAL A 41 7.63 10.79 -14.64
CA VAL A 41 6.53 9.85 -14.48
C VAL A 41 5.78 9.64 -15.81
N ASP A 42 5.53 8.37 -16.16
CA ASP A 42 4.51 8.02 -17.14
C ASP A 42 3.13 8.21 -16.51
N THR A 43 2.41 9.23 -16.95
CA THR A 43 1.09 9.58 -16.41
C THR A 43 0.00 8.58 -16.79
N VAL A 44 0.17 7.81 -17.87
CA VAL A 44 -0.78 6.76 -18.26
C VAL A 44 -0.64 5.58 -17.31
N GLN A 45 0.58 5.06 -17.13
CA GLN A 45 0.85 3.95 -16.22
C GLN A 45 0.52 4.32 -14.77
N SER A 46 0.93 5.50 -14.33
CA SER A 46 0.59 5.99 -12.99
C SER A 46 -0.92 6.16 -12.80
N GLY A 47 -1.63 6.63 -13.84
CA GLY A 47 -3.08 6.76 -13.82
C GLY A 47 -3.81 5.40 -13.70
N TRP A 48 -3.31 4.37 -14.38
CA TRP A 48 -3.80 3.00 -14.24
C TRP A 48 -3.53 2.43 -12.85
N LEU A 49 -2.29 2.51 -12.38
CA LEU A 49 -1.90 2.06 -11.03
C LEU A 49 -2.76 2.76 -9.96
N GLY A 50 -2.92 4.07 -10.04
CA GLY A 50 -3.75 4.83 -9.12
C GLY A 50 -5.20 4.36 -9.10
N THR A 51 -5.76 4.00 -10.26
CA THR A 51 -7.14 3.48 -10.35
C THR A 51 -7.28 2.11 -9.67
N VAL A 52 -6.31 1.22 -9.88
CA VAL A 52 -6.27 -0.10 -9.24
C VAL A 52 -6.19 0.05 -7.72
N LEU A 53 -5.27 0.89 -7.23
CA LEU A 53 -5.10 1.15 -5.80
C LEU A 53 -6.35 1.77 -5.17
N LEU A 54 -7.03 2.70 -5.86
CA LEU A 54 -8.29 3.26 -5.37
C LEU A 54 -9.36 2.17 -5.21
N GLY A 55 -9.52 1.28 -6.19
CA GLY A 55 -10.45 0.15 -6.12
C GLY A 55 -10.09 -0.84 -5.01
N SER A 56 -8.83 -1.24 -4.91
CA SER A 56 -8.34 -2.17 -3.87
C SER A 56 -8.49 -1.59 -2.47
N GLY A 57 -8.15 -0.31 -2.29
CA GLY A 57 -8.30 0.39 -1.01
C GLY A 57 -9.77 0.52 -0.60
N ALA A 58 -10.67 0.84 -1.53
CA ALA A 58 -12.10 0.89 -1.27
C ALA A 58 -12.66 -0.49 -0.83
N MET A 59 -12.24 -1.58 -1.49
CA MET A 59 -12.64 -2.94 -1.11
C MET A 59 -12.17 -3.31 0.31
N GLN A 60 -10.96 -2.91 0.69
CA GLN A 60 -10.45 -3.10 2.05
C GLN A 60 -11.25 -2.30 3.08
N VAL A 61 -11.56 -1.03 2.79
CA VAL A 61 -12.41 -0.19 3.65
C VAL A 61 -13.81 -0.77 3.81
N MET A 62 -14.45 -1.21 2.72
CA MET A 62 -15.76 -1.85 2.79
C MET A 62 -15.71 -3.13 3.64
N SER A 63 -14.70 -3.98 3.44
CA SER A 63 -14.51 -5.19 4.24
C SER A 63 -14.35 -4.88 5.74
N ALA A 64 -13.73 -3.74 6.07
CA ALA A 64 -13.61 -3.28 7.45
C ALA A 64 -14.94 -2.77 8.02
N LEU A 65 -15.72 -2.03 7.23
CA LEU A 65 -17.02 -1.48 7.63
C LEU A 65 -18.07 -2.58 7.85
N ASP A 66 -17.99 -3.67 7.10
CA ASP A 66 -18.85 -4.85 7.30
C ASP A 66 -18.54 -5.60 8.62
N GLY A 67 -17.42 -5.28 9.29
CA GLY A 67 -17.05 -5.81 10.59
C GLY A 67 -16.51 -7.25 10.62
N GLU A 68 -16.71 -8.03 9.54
CA GLU A 68 -16.25 -9.42 9.43
C GLU A 68 -15.32 -9.66 8.24
N CYS A 69 -14.09 -9.13 8.28
CA CYS A 69 -13.09 -9.42 7.25
C CYS A 69 -12.75 -10.93 7.22
N THR A 70 -12.93 -11.59 6.09
CA THR A 70 -12.53 -13.00 5.87
C THR A 70 -11.02 -13.16 5.97
N LYS A 71 -10.56 -14.40 6.22
CA LYS A 71 -9.12 -14.71 6.30
C LYS A 71 -8.40 -14.39 4.99
N ASN A 72 -9.05 -14.63 3.85
CA ASN A 72 -8.51 -14.30 2.54
C ASN A 72 -8.40 -12.79 2.29
N GLN A 73 -9.36 -11.99 2.77
CA GLN A 73 -9.27 -10.52 2.67
C GLN A 73 -8.07 -9.98 3.48
N ILE A 74 -7.86 -10.50 4.69
CA ILE A 74 -6.71 -10.12 5.52
C ILE A 74 -5.40 -10.58 4.89
N GLY A 75 -5.36 -11.82 4.38
CA GLY A 75 -4.18 -12.37 3.70
C GLY A 75 -3.83 -11.60 2.42
N GLY A 76 -4.83 -11.25 1.62
CA GLY A 76 -4.65 -10.43 0.42
C GLY A 76 -4.10 -9.04 0.75
N ALA A 77 -4.60 -8.42 1.82
CA ALA A 77 -4.06 -7.15 2.31
C ALA A 77 -2.61 -7.28 2.80
N ALA A 78 -2.30 -8.34 3.58
CA ALA A 78 -0.93 -8.59 4.03
C ALA A 78 0.03 -8.73 2.83
N LEU A 79 -0.38 -9.48 1.82
CA LEU A 79 0.37 -9.68 0.59
C LEU A 79 0.56 -8.38 -0.20
N SER A 80 -0.48 -7.54 -0.32
CA SER A 80 -0.35 -6.27 -1.06
C SER A 80 0.71 -5.34 -0.47
N TRP A 81 0.88 -5.36 0.85
CA TRP A 81 1.97 -4.63 1.52
C TRP A 81 3.31 -5.38 1.49
N ALA A 82 3.30 -6.71 1.44
CA ALA A 82 4.53 -7.51 1.47
C ALA A 82 5.28 -7.42 0.15
N VAL A 83 4.57 -7.47 -0.97
CA VAL A 83 5.17 -7.49 -2.31
C VAL A 83 5.82 -6.15 -2.69
N THR A 84 5.53 -5.05 -2.00
CA THR A 84 6.20 -3.77 -2.22
C THR A 84 7.57 -3.69 -1.54
N ILE A 85 7.84 -4.54 -0.54
CA ILE A 85 9.10 -4.52 0.21
C ILE A 85 10.31 -4.84 -0.69
N PRO A 86 10.31 -5.91 -1.51
CA PRO A 86 11.40 -6.18 -2.45
C PRO A 86 11.65 -5.04 -3.44
N GLU A 87 10.60 -4.34 -3.88
CA GLU A 87 10.72 -3.21 -4.81
C GLU A 87 11.53 -2.06 -4.20
N TYR A 88 11.29 -1.73 -2.93
CA TYR A 88 12.10 -0.73 -2.21
C TYR A 88 13.58 -1.13 -2.14
N PHE A 89 13.89 -2.42 -1.95
CA PHE A 89 15.28 -2.88 -1.96
C PHE A 89 15.93 -2.81 -3.34
N ALA A 90 15.18 -3.15 -4.39
CA ALA A 90 15.64 -3.12 -5.77
C ALA A 90 15.85 -1.68 -6.27
N GLN A 91 15.09 -0.73 -5.73
CA GLN A 91 15.05 0.67 -6.18
C GLN A 91 15.75 1.63 -5.20
N ARG A 92 16.40 1.11 -4.15
CA ARG A 92 16.95 1.89 -3.03
C ARG A 92 17.92 2.99 -3.45
N ASP A 93 18.68 2.77 -4.52
CA ASP A 93 19.72 3.70 -4.95
C ASP A 93 19.12 4.92 -5.68
N ASP A 94 17.96 4.74 -6.29
CA ASP A 94 17.20 5.78 -7.01
C ASP A 94 16.20 6.50 -6.10
N PHE A 95 15.78 5.85 -5.01
CA PHE A 95 14.75 6.37 -4.10
C PHE A 95 15.29 7.47 -3.18
N ASN A 96 14.46 8.45 -2.86
CA ASN A 96 14.74 9.43 -1.82
C ASN A 96 14.84 8.73 -0.45
N GLY A 97 16.00 8.81 0.21
CA GLY A 97 16.29 8.04 1.44
C GLY A 97 15.22 8.15 2.54
N PRO A 98 14.86 9.36 3.01
CA PRO A 98 13.77 9.55 3.95
C PRO A 98 12.45 8.87 3.54
N MET A 99 12.06 9.00 2.26
CA MET A 99 10.83 8.36 1.78
C MET A 99 10.97 6.84 1.70
N LEU A 100 12.14 6.32 1.29
CA LEU A 100 12.43 4.89 1.26
C LEU A 100 12.22 4.27 2.63
N TYR A 101 12.79 4.88 3.68
CA TYR A 101 12.64 4.40 5.05
C TYR A 101 11.21 4.50 5.54
N ALA A 102 10.53 5.62 5.31
CA ALA A 102 9.14 5.80 5.74
C ALA A 102 8.20 4.77 5.09
N ASN A 103 8.33 4.55 3.78
CA ASN A 103 7.47 3.65 3.03
C ASN A 103 7.82 2.18 3.33
N GLY A 104 9.11 1.84 3.35
CA GLY A 104 9.58 0.51 3.68
C GLY A 104 9.19 0.09 5.10
N ALA A 105 9.31 1.00 6.08
CA ALA A 105 8.89 0.76 7.46
C ALA A 105 7.37 0.57 7.55
N MET A 106 6.58 1.41 6.87
CA MET A 106 5.13 1.27 6.87
C MET A 106 4.68 -0.05 6.22
N CYS A 107 5.25 -0.41 5.06
CA CYS A 107 4.92 -1.66 4.38
C CYS A 107 5.28 -2.87 5.26
N THR A 108 6.47 -2.87 5.86
CA THR A 108 6.91 -3.91 6.79
C THR A 108 5.98 -4.02 8.00
N ALA A 109 5.64 -2.89 8.62
CA ALA A 109 4.76 -2.85 9.77
C ALA A 109 3.36 -3.38 9.43
N LEU A 110 2.75 -2.88 8.36
CA LEU A 110 1.41 -3.28 7.90
C LEU A 110 1.38 -4.76 7.52
N THR A 111 2.37 -5.26 6.76
CA THR A 111 2.52 -6.68 6.48
C THR A 111 2.57 -7.50 7.75
N ALA A 112 3.41 -7.13 8.73
CA ALA A 112 3.58 -7.90 9.95
C ALA A 112 2.29 -7.98 10.77
N VAL A 113 1.59 -6.85 10.95
CA VAL A 113 0.35 -6.84 11.74
C VAL A 113 -0.81 -7.52 11.03
N LEU A 114 -0.92 -7.40 9.70
CA LEU A 114 -1.95 -8.08 8.90
C LEU A 114 -1.68 -9.58 8.83
N LEU A 115 -0.42 -9.99 8.69
CA LEU A 115 -0.03 -11.40 8.74
C LEU A 115 -0.33 -12.00 10.11
N LYS A 116 -0.07 -11.27 11.20
CA LYS A 116 -0.47 -11.72 12.55
C LYS A 116 -1.98 -11.89 12.65
N ALA A 117 -2.75 -10.90 12.17
CA ALA A 117 -4.21 -10.99 12.15
C ALA A 117 -4.72 -12.17 11.29
N TYR A 118 -4.06 -12.47 10.17
CA TYR A 118 -4.33 -13.62 9.33
C TYR A 118 -4.12 -14.94 10.09
N LEU A 119 -2.98 -15.08 10.79
CA LEU A 119 -2.64 -16.27 11.56
C LEU A 119 -3.57 -16.47 12.77
N ASP A 120 -4.00 -15.38 13.40
CA ASP A 120 -4.91 -15.43 14.56
C ASP A 120 -6.37 -15.70 14.17
N LYS A 121 -6.75 -15.40 12.93
CA LYS A 121 -8.10 -15.65 12.45
C LYS A 121 -8.28 -17.15 12.24
N ARG A 122 -9.17 -17.74 13.05
CA ARG A 122 -9.65 -19.11 12.88
C ARG A 122 -10.36 -19.24 11.53
N ASP A 123 -10.12 -20.35 10.85
CA ASP A 123 -10.88 -20.72 9.65
C ASP A 123 -12.34 -20.92 10.09
N LYS A 124 -13.23 -20.03 9.65
CA LYS A 124 -14.66 -20.28 9.63
C LYS A 124 -15.01 -20.70 8.21
#